data_AF-A0AA43IPV1-F1
#
_entry.id   AF-A0AA43IPV1-F1
#
_cell.length_a   1.000
_cell.length_b   1.000
_cell.length_c   1.000
_cell.angle_alpha   90.00
_cell.angle_beta   90.00
_cell.angle_gamma   90.00
#
_symmetry.space_group_name_H-M   'P 1'
#
loop_
_entity.id
_entity.type
_entity.pdbx_description
1 polymer ?
#
loop_
_entity_poly.entity_id
_entity_poly.type
_entity_poly.pdbx_seq_one_letter_code
_entity_poly.pdbx_strand_id
1 'polypeptide(L)' 'MMERVLEPELMDDLRQAEAYARADFAEENQGFVERFKEYFPEFSQGTVLDLGCGPADIPIRFAQLYPACQIIGVDA' A
#
# COMPACT_ATOMS: atom_id res chain seq x y z
N MET A 1 -20.78 16.98 -20.39
CA MET A 1 -19.73 16.77 -19.38
C MET A 1 -20.44 16.27 -18.13
N MET A 2 -19.94 15.22 -17.49
CA MET A 2 -20.57 14.68 -16.28
C MET A 2 -20.04 15.46 -15.07
N GLU A 3 -20.94 15.90 -14.20
CA GLU A 3 -20.57 16.58 -12.95
C GLU A 3 -19.94 15.54 -12.02
N ARG A 4 -18.67 15.77 -11.63
CA ARG A 4 -17.94 14.86 -10.75
C ARG A 4 -18.37 15.13 -9.32
N VAL A 5 -18.80 14.10 -8.60
CA VAL A 5 -19.10 14.15 -7.17
C VAL A 5 -18.07 13.28 -6.45
N LEU A 6 -17.54 13.75 -5.32
CA LEU A 6 -16.61 12.97 -4.51
C LEU A 6 -17.36 11.83 -3.82
N GLU A 7 -16.73 10.66 -3.78
CA GLU A 7 -17.18 9.59 -2.89
C GLU A 7 -16.94 10.01 -1.44
N PRO A 8 -17.78 9.57 -0.49
CA PRO A 8 -17.53 9.81 0.92
C PRO A 8 -16.20 9.19 1.36
N GLU A 9 -15.45 9.90 2.19
CA GLU A 9 -14.28 9.33 2.86
C GLU A 9 -14.71 8.20 3.78
N LEU A 10 -13.91 7.12 3.77
CA LEU A 10 -14.11 5.94 4.58
C LEU A 10 -12.88 5.75 5.47
N MET A 11 -13.06 5.13 6.64
CA MET A 11 -11.99 4.86 7.61
C MET A 11 -11.46 6.09 8.36
N ASP A 12 -12.18 7.22 8.35
CA ASP A 12 -11.93 8.40 9.19
C ASP A 12 -12.06 8.13 10.70
N ASP A 13 -12.75 7.04 11.09
CA ASP A 13 -12.85 6.61 12.48
C ASP A 13 -11.80 5.54 12.81
N LEU A 14 -11.11 5.70 13.94
CA LEU A 14 -10.07 4.78 14.40
C LEU A 14 -10.53 3.32 14.47
N ARG A 15 -11.79 3.04 14.83
CA ARG A 15 -12.29 1.66 14.91
C ARG A 15 -12.53 1.07 13.54
N GLN A 16 -12.92 1.89 12.56
CA GLN A 16 -13.05 1.46 11.16
C GLN A 16 -11.67 1.15 10.58
N ALA A 17 -10.68 2.03 10.80
CA ALA A 17 -9.30 1.80 10.38
C ALA A 17 -8.70 0.54 11.03
N GLU A 18 -8.93 0.34 12.34
CA GLU A 18 -8.48 -0.87 13.05
C GLU A 18 -9.16 -2.14 12.53
N ALA A 19 -10.47 -2.09 12.25
CA ALA A 19 -11.20 -3.21 11.67
C ALA A 19 -10.68 -3.57 10.28
N TYR A 20 -10.37 -2.55 9.45
CA TYR A 20 -9.76 -2.76 8.14
C TYR A 20 -8.35 -3.36 8.25
N ALA A 21 -7.50 -2.82 9.14
CA ALA A 21 -6.14 -3.32 9.36
C ALA A 21 -6.09 -4.77 9.87
N ARG A 22 -7.16 -5.25 10.49
CA ARG A 22 -7.30 -6.63 10.99
C ARG A 22 -7.98 -7.57 10.02
N ALA A 23 -8.58 -7.06 8.94
CA ALA A 23 -9.12 -7.92 7.91
C ALA A 23 -7.97 -8.67 7.21
N ASP A 24 -8.26 -9.88 6.74
CA ASP A 24 -7.27 -10.68 6.04
C ASP A 24 -7.20 -10.25 4.58
N PHE A 25 -6.11 -9.58 4.24
CA PHE A 25 -5.73 -9.21 2.87
C PHE A 25 -4.35 -9.78 2.51
N ALA A 26 -3.90 -10.81 3.22
CA ALA A 26 -2.52 -11.26 3.14
C ALA A 26 -2.15 -11.75 1.73
N GLU A 27 -3.08 -12.42 1.03
CA GLU A 27 -2.88 -12.90 -0.34
C GLU A 27 -2.84 -11.73 -1.33
N GLU A 28 -3.78 -10.80 -1.24
CA GLU A 28 -3.88 -9.65 -2.12
C GLU A 28 -2.67 -8.73 -1.97
N ASN A 29 -2.29 -8.40 -0.72
CA ASN A 29 -1.16 -7.53 -0.41
C ASN A 29 0.16 -8.16 -0.85
N GLN A 30 0.33 -9.47 -0.65
CA GLN A 30 1.48 -10.21 -1.17
C GLN A 30 1.51 -10.17 -2.70
N GLY A 31 0.37 -10.39 -3.35
CA GLY A 31 0.24 -10.36 -4.80
C GLY A 31 0.64 -9.01 -5.43
N PHE A 32 0.43 -7.88 -4.75
CA PHE A 32 0.93 -6.58 -5.22
C PHE A 32 2.47 -6.54 -5.30
N VAL A 33 3.14 -7.01 -4.25
CA VAL A 33 4.60 -7.01 -4.16
C VAL A 33 5.20 -7.99 -5.18
N GLU A 34 4.59 -9.16 -5.35
CA GLU A 34 5.02 -10.16 -6.33
C GLU A 34 4.87 -9.66 -7.77
N ARG A 35 3.73 -9.07 -8.13
CA ARG A 35 3.54 -8.48 -9.46
C ARG A 35 4.52 -7.34 -9.75
N PHE A 36 4.85 -6.53 -8.75
CA PHE A 36 5.88 -5.51 -8.93
C PHE A 36 7.23 -6.15 -9.30
N LYS A 37 7.64 -7.19 -8.57
CA LYS A 37 8.88 -7.92 -8.87
C LYS A 37 8.88 -8.53 -10.27
N GLU A 38 7.75 -9.07 -10.71
CA GLU A 38 7.60 -9.61 -12.07
C GLU A 38 7.73 -8.55 -13.15
N TYR A 39 7.16 -7.35 -12.93
CA TYR A 39 7.17 -6.27 -13.91
C TYR A 39 8.49 -5.49 -13.93
N PHE A 40 9.21 -5.46 -12.80
CA PHE A 40 10.47 -4.74 -12.64
C PHE A 40 11.59 -5.66 -12.12
N PRO A 41 11.98 -6.70 -12.89
CA PRO A 41 12.92 -7.72 -12.41
C PRO A 41 14.33 -7.18 -12.13
N GLU A 42 14.70 -6.04 -12.69
CA GLU A 42 15.99 -5.38 -12.50
C GLU A 42 16.00 -4.42 -11.28
N PHE A 43 14.82 -4.11 -10.72
CA PHE A 43 14.72 -3.23 -9.56
C PHE A 43 15.28 -3.93 -8.32
N SER A 44 16.14 -3.22 -7.59
CA SER A 44 16.82 -3.77 -6.40
C SER A 44 17.06 -2.76 -5.28
N GLN A 45 17.01 -1.46 -5.58
CA GLN A 45 17.27 -0.37 -4.64
C GLN A 45 16.62 0.94 -5.15
N GLY A 46 16.48 1.92 -4.26
CA GLY A 46 15.94 3.25 -4.60
C GLY A 46 14.96 3.76 -3.55
N THR A 47 14.27 4.86 -3.88
CA THR A 47 13.20 5.42 -3.05
C THR A 47 11.85 5.04 -3.63
N VAL A 48 10.98 4.45 -2.81
CA VAL A 48 9.60 4.09 -3.16
C VAL A 48 8.65 4.99 -2.37
N LEU A 49 7.67 5.58 -3.07
CA LEU A 49 6.60 6.38 -2.48
C LEU A 49 5.30 5.59 -2.58
N ASP A 50 4.64 5.38 -1.45
CA ASP A 50 3.31 4.78 -1.34
C ASP A 50 2.31 5.84 -0.87
N LEU A 51 1.27 6.07 -1.67
CA LEU A 51 0.25 7.11 -1.46
C LEU A 51 -1.07 6.42 -1.13
N GLY A 52 -1.61 6.71 0.05
CA GLY A 52 -2.71 5.91 0.60
C GLY A 52 -2.20 4.58 1.15
N CYS A 53 -1.08 4.61 1.89
CA CYS A 53 -0.42 3.40 2.37
C CYS A 53 -1.21 2.63 3.46
N GLY A 54 -2.24 3.28 4.03
CA GLY A 54 -3.10 2.74 5.07
C GLY A 54 -2.32 2.15 6.24
N PRO A 55 -2.65 0.94 6.69
CA PRO A 55 -1.91 0.22 7.75
C PRO A 55 -0.48 -0.23 7.36
N ALA A 56 -0.02 0.09 6.15
CA ALA A 56 1.34 -0.14 5.65
C ALA A 56 1.76 -1.61 5.41
N ASP A 57 0.82 -2.55 5.25
CA ASP A 57 1.18 -3.96 5.01
C ASP A 57 1.98 -4.16 3.69
N ILE A 58 1.52 -3.57 2.58
CA ILE A 58 2.22 -3.61 1.29
C ILE A 58 3.65 -3.02 1.37
N PRO A 59 3.86 -1.77 1.86
CA PRO A 59 5.21 -1.21 1.93
C PRO A 59 6.11 -1.97 2.91
N ILE A 60 5.58 -2.53 4.02
CA ILE A 60 6.37 -3.38 4.92
C ILE A 60 6.87 -4.63 4.19
N ARG A 61 5.99 -5.35 3.48
CA ARG A 61 6.38 -6.52 2.67
C ARG A 61 7.38 -6.15 1.58
N PHE A 62 7.18 -5.01 0.94
CA PHE A 62 8.10 -4.49 -0.07
C PHE A 62 9.49 -4.22 0.52
N ALA A 63 9.58 -3.61 1.70
CA ALA A 63 10.85 -3.34 2.39
C ALA A 63 11.58 -4.65 2.77
N GLN A 64 10.83 -5.68 3.16
CA GLN A 64 11.39 -7.01 3.45
C GLN A 64 11.97 -7.68 2.21
N LEU A 65 11.30 -7.53 1.06
CA LEU A 65 11.77 -8.08 -0.22
C LEU A 65 12.95 -7.28 -0.79
N TYR A 66 12.95 -5.96 -0.62
CA TYR A 66 13.98 -5.05 -1.14
C TYR A 66 14.65 -4.25 -0.02
N PRO A 67 15.52 -4.88 0.79
CA PRO A 67 16.10 -4.25 1.98
C PRO A 67 17.03 -3.06 1.68
N ALA A 68 17.44 -2.86 0.43
CA ALA A 68 18.22 -1.71 -0.01
C ALA A 68 17.35 -0.50 -0.43
N CYS A 69 16.02 -0.62 -0.37
CA CYS A 69 15.11 0.48 -0.67
C CYS A 69 14.81 1.32 0.56
N GLN A 70 14.62 2.61 0.32
CA GLN A 70 13.95 3.51 1.26
C GLN A 70 12.47 3.60 0.85
N ILE A 71 11.56 3.42 1.80
CA ILE A 71 10.13 3.55 1.54
C ILE A 71 9.56 4.73 2.32
N ILE A 72 8.75 5.53 1.65
CA ILE A 72 8.01 6.66 2.21
C ILE A 72 6.53 6.33 2.02
N GLY A 73 5.81 6.07 3.12
CA GLY A 73 4.36 5.92 3.13
C GLY A 73 3.70 7.22 3.58
N VAL A 74 2.64 7.65 2.88
CA VAL A 74 1.80 8.79 3.26
C VAL A 74 0.34 8.36 3.22
N ASP A 75 -0.38 8.62 4.30
CA ASP A 75 -1.82 8.46 4.43
C ASP A 75 -2.42 9.67 5.17
N ALA A 76 -3.74 9.86 5.10
CA ALA A 76 -4.43 11.08 5.53
C ALA A 76 -4.77 11.09 7.03
#